data_AF-A0A969TNK7-F1
#
_entry.id   AF-A0A969TNK7-F1
#
_cell.length_a   1.000
_cell.length_b   1.000
_cell.length_c   1.000
_cell.angle_alpha   90.00
_cell.angle_beta   90.00
_cell.angle_gamma   90.00
#
_symmetry.space_group_name_H-M   'P 1'
#
loop_
_entity.id
_entity.type
_entity.pdbx_description
1 polymer ?
#
loop_
_entity_poly.entity_id
_entity_poly.type
_entity_poly.pdbx_seq_one_letter_code
_entity_poly.pdbx_strand_id
1 'polypeptide(L)'
;MPAVTATFLTLATAAAITLSTAFTGEHALAASKDVKTPQSPISAQTNAASNTQNSKEFGMGTFLKDYSTAISIIVSLIGGIITYSVNESWKRRQYVEEKVKDFEEKMEVINVRKILSTELQCVELFPFESEPKHRYVIVKDCLWADALLECKCNIELEKEYRSIDKKRPLYEQEAAVKAVTRDNFNRFLDYLQQFEKMIESKVVKKKDLENYLALWFDLISGVNGREIVICSISNKGYVPKKALLEYMGLLEDIPESDLSVVQKDVRALVTRYRTLASLMEDEKAVEQSFSSPSPVSSARC
;
A
#
# COMPACT_ATOMS: atom_id res chain seq x y z
N MET A 1 -32.92 -17.36 -29.55
CA MET A 1 -31.47 -17.07 -29.49
C MET A 1 -30.77 -18.36 -29.14
N PRO A 2 -29.90 -18.92 -30.01
CA PRO A 2 -29.28 -20.22 -29.78
C PRO A 2 -28.07 -20.09 -28.85
N ALA A 3 -27.93 -21.07 -27.95
CA ALA A 3 -26.84 -21.21 -27.00
C ALA A 3 -25.58 -21.74 -27.70
N VAL A 4 -24.45 -21.08 -27.47
CA VAL A 4 -23.11 -21.51 -27.92
C VAL A 4 -22.41 -22.17 -26.75
N THR A 5 -22.34 -23.50 -26.78
CA THR A 5 -21.53 -24.31 -25.87
C THR A 5 -20.09 -24.34 -26.36
N ALA A 6 -19.17 -23.74 -25.60
CA ALA A 6 -17.73 -23.81 -25.83
C ALA A 6 -17.11 -24.95 -25.02
N THR A 7 -16.59 -25.95 -25.72
CA THR A 7 -15.88 -27.10 -25.17
C THR A 7 -14.43 -26.70 -24.88
N PHE A 8 -14.04 -26.59 -23.61
CA PHE A 8 -12.64 -26.40 -23.22
C PHE A 8 -11.94 -27.76 -23.11
N LEU A 9 -10.90 -27.95 -23.91
CA LEU A 9 -10.01 -29.10 -23.89
C LEU A 9 -8.91 -28.85 -22.84
N THR A 10 -8.99 -29.51 -21.69
CA THR A 10 -7.95 -29.48 -20.65
C THR A 10 -6.84 -30.47 -20.98
N LEU A 11 -5.68 -29.97 -21.40
CA LEU A 11 -4.45 -30.76 -21.52
C LEU A 11 -3.76 -30.77 -20.14
N ALA A 12 -3.86 -31.90 -19.43
CA ALA A 12 -3.15 -32.12 -18.18
C ALA A 12 -1.73 -32.63 -18.48
N THR A 13 -0.73 -31.75 -18.42
CA THR A 13 0.69 -32.12 -18.40
C THR A 13 1.17 -32.25 -16.95
N ALA A 14 1.19 -33.48 -16.46
CA ALA A 14 1.83 -33.84 -15.20
C ALA A 14 3.36 -33.87 -15.39
N ALA A 15 4.02 -32.75 -15.14
CA ALA A 15 5.48 -32.70 -14.98
C ALA A 15 5.83 -32.66 -13.50
N ALA A 16 6.09 -33.83 -12.92
CA ALA A 16 6.66 -33.96 -11.58
C ALA A 16 8.15 -33.60 -11.65
N ILE A 17 8.48 -32.33 -11.41
CA ILE A 17 9.86 -31.89 -11.18
C ILE A 17 10.06 -31.86 -9.67
N THR A 18 10.60 -32.95 -9.12
CA THR A 18 11.13 -32.98 -7.75
C THR A 18 12.43 -32.17 -7.71
N LEU A 19 12.34 -30.88 -7.43
CA LEU A 19 13.49 -30.05 -7.08
C LEU A 19 13.80 -30.26 -5.59
N SER A 20 14.73 -31.17 -5.27
CA SER A 20 15.35 -31.23 -3.95
C SER A 20 16.33 -30.08 -3.80
N THR A 21 15.86 -28.92 -3.33
CA THR A 21 16.74 -27.87 -2.83
C THR A 21 17.07 -28.18 -1.37
N ALA A 22 18.24 -28.77 -1.13
CA ALA A 22 18.85 -28.80 0.19
C ALA A 22 19.21 -27.37 0.59
N PHE A 23 18.38 -26.76 1.44
CA PHE A 23 18.67 -25.48 2.08
C PHE A 23 19.48 -25.77 3.35
N THR A 24 20.80 -25.75 3.27
CA THR A 24 21.67 -25.64 4.44
C THR A 24 21.66 -24.17 4.88
N GLY A 25 20.76 -23.85 5.81
CA GLY A 25 20.76 -22.57 6.52
C GLY A 25 21.67 -22.63 7.73
N GLU A 26 22.93 -22.23 7.56
CA GLU A 26 23.76 -21.74 8.65
C GLU A 26 23.96 -20.25 8.46
N HIS A 27 23.45 -19.43 9.37
CA HIS A 27 24.16 -18.23 9.79
C HIS A 27 23.89 -17.95 11.26
N ALA A 28 25.00 -18.09 12.00
CA ALA A 28 25.19 -17.79 13.40
C ALA A 28 25.04 -16.28 13.71
N LEU A 29 24.50 -16.01 14.89
CA LEU A 29 24.78 -14.80 15.66
C LEU A 29 26.05 -15.02 16.48
N ALA A 30 26.91 -14.01 16.48
CA ALA A 30 28.26 -14.01 17.01
C ALA A 30 28.33 -14.11 18.55
N ALA A 31 29.26 -14.93 19.04
CA ALA A 31 29.98 -14.67 20.29
C ALA A 31 31.27 -15.53 20.40
N SER A 32 32.41 -14.83 20.33
CA SER A 32 33.57 -14.96 21.24
C SER A 32 34.41 -16.25 21.31
N LYS A 33 35.72 -16.02 21.15
CA LYS A 33 36.92 -16.69 21.70
C LYS A 33 37.57 -17.86 20.93
N ASP A 34 38.80 -17.55 20.49
CA ASP A 34 40.01 -18.36 20.50
C ASP A 34 39.83 -19.88 20.54
N VAL A 35 39.92 -20.53 19.37
CA VAL A 35 40.23 -21.96 19.30
C VAL A 35 41.20 -22.23 18.14
N LYS A 36 42.34 -22.83 18.51
CA LYS A 36 43.42 -23.32 17.65
C LYS A 36 42.92 -24.29 16.57
N THR A 37 43.39 -24.04 15.36
CA THR A 37 43.34 -24.96 14.22
C THR A 37 44.25 -26.19 14.43
N PRO A 38 43.75 -27.42 14.22
CA PRO A 38 44.58 -28.58 13.89
C PRO A 38 44.52 -28.91 12.39
N GLN A 39 45.66 -29.35 11.86
CA GLN A 39 45.87 -29.86 10.50
C GLN A 39 45.36 -31.30 10.33
N SER A 40 44.70 -31.57 9.18
CA SER A 40 44.73 -32.78 8.31
C SER A 40 44.48 -34.20 8.90
N PRO A 41 44.37 -35.29 8.10
CA PRO A 41 43.81 -35.52 6.74
C PRO A 41 42.75 -36.67 6.75
N ILE A 42 42.22 -37.11 5.60
CA ILE A 42 42.12 -38.53 5.16
C ILE A 42 41.12 -38.71 4.00
N SER A 43 41.63 -39.41 3.01
CA SER A 43 41.08 -39.92 1.75
C SER A 43 40.01 -41.01 1.95
N ALA A 44 39.05 -41.10 1.03
CA ALA A 44 38.34 -42.35 0.74
C ALA A 44 38.06 -42.46 -0.77
N GLN A 45 39.01 -43.08 -1.49
CA GLN A 45 38.78 -43.65 -2.81
C GLN A 45 37.89 -44.88 -2.65
N THR A 46 36.72 -44.89 -3.29
CA THR A 46 35.95 -46.13 -3.53
C THR A 46 36.02 -46.45 -5.01
N ASN A 47 36.82 -47.46 -5.33
CA ASN A 47 36.90 -48.09 -6.63
C ASN A 47 35.62 -48.90 -6.86
N ALA A 48 34.78 -48.47 -7.80
CA ALA A 48 33.69 -49.28 -8.31
C ALA A 48 34.09 -49.83 -9.69
N ALA A 49 34.29 -51.14 -9.73
CA ALA A 49 34.68 -51.91 -10.90
C ALA A 49 33.66 -51.74 -12.04
N SER A 50 34.18 -51.38 -13.20
CA SER A 50 33.47 -51.31 -14.47
C SER A 50 33.18 -52.72 -14.99
N ASN A 51 31.89 -53.08 -15.01
CA ASN A 51 31.41 -54.31 -15.64
C ASN A 51 31.04 -53.98 -17.09
N THR A 52 31.97 -54.25 -18.02
CA THR A 52 31.80 -54.02 -19.46
C THR A 52 30.95 -55.13 -20.07
N GLN A 53 29.64 -54.92 -20.15
CA GLN A 53 28.75 -55.76 -20.96
C GLN A 53 28.68 -55.23 -22.40
N ASN A 54 29.19 -56.05 -23.32
CA ASN A 54 29.08 -55.89 -24.77
C ASN A 54 27.62 -56.05 -25.22
N SER A 55 26.85 -54.96 -25.24
CA SER A 55 25.57 -54.90 -25.97
C SER A 55 25.83 -54.41 -27.40
N LYS A 56 25.48 -55.25 -28.37
CA LYS A 56 25.58 -54.99 -29.81
C LYS A 56 24.98 -53.62 -30.17
N GLU A 57 25.81 -52.79 -30.77
CA GLU A 57 25.49 -51.44 -31.24
C GLU A 57 24.39 -51.45 -32.31
N PHE A 58 23.19 -51.02 -31.92
CA PHE A 58 22.21 -50.48 -32.86
C PHE A 58 22.62 -49.03 -33.14
N GLY A 59 22.83 -48.68 -34.42
CA GLY A 59 23.40 -47.40 -34.92
C GLY A 59 22.58 -46.12 -34.67
N MET A 60 21.86 -46.04 -33.55
CA MET A 60 21.08 -44.89 -33.08
C MET A 60 21.82 -44.09 -31.99
N GLY A 61 22.91 -44.64 -31.44
CA GLY A 61 23.67 -44.06 -30.31
C GLY A 61 24.55 -42.86 -30.66
N THR A 62 24.92 -42.67 -31.93
CA THR A 62 25.73 -41.52 -32.37
C THR A 62 24.88 -40.26 -32.54
N PHE A 63 23.70 -40.39 -33.14
CA PHE A 63 22.76 -39.25 -33.28
C PHE A 63 22.32 -38.69 -31.92
N LEU A 64 22.03 -39.54 -30.94
CA LEU A 64 21.65 -39.07 -29.59
C LEU A 64 22.79 -38.34 -28.88
N LYS A 65 24.06 -38.70 -29.13
CA LYS A 65 25.21 -38.01 -28.52
C LYS A 65 25.37 -36.59 -29.07
N ASP A 66 25.24 -36.40 -30.38
CA ASP A 66 25.42 -35.09 -31.01
C ASP A 66 24.31 -34.09 -30.61
N TYR A 67 23.06 -34.56 -30.48
CA TYR A 67 21.95 -33.71 -30.03
C TYR A 67 21.85 -33.54 -28.51
N SER A 68 22.40 -34.46 -27.71
CA SER A 68 22.32 -34.39 -26.24
C SER A 68 22.91 -33.11 -25.67
N THR A 69 24.04 -32.65 -26.20
CA THR A 69 24.70 -31.41 -25.76
C THR A 69 23.85 -30.19 -26.08
N ALA A 70 23.31 -30.09 -27.30
CA ALA A 70 22.46 -28.99 -27.71
C ALA A 70 21.16 -28.92 -26.88
N ILE A 71 20.52 -30.07 -26.65
CA ILE A 71 19.31 -30.16 -25.81
C ILE A 71 19.63 -29.76 -24.36
N SER A 72 20.76 -30.22 -23.79
CA SER A 72 21.18 -29.86 -22.43
C SER A 72 21.38 -28.36 -22.26
N ILE A 73 21.98 -27.69 -23.25
CA ILE A 73 22.17 -26.23 -23.23
C ILE A 73 20.80 -25.52 -23.25
N ILE A 74 19.89 -25.93 -24.14
CA ILE A 74 18.56 -25.33 -24.25
C ILE A 74 17.77 -25.52 -22.95
N VAL A 75 17.76 -26.73 -22.39
CA VAL A 75 17.06 -27.03 -21.12
C VAL A 75 17.65 -26.21 -19.98
N SER A 76 18.98 -26.09 -19.90
CA SER A 76 19.65 -25.28 -18.87
C SER A 76 19.31 -23.80 -19.01
N LEU A 77 19.25 -23.28 -20.24
CA LEU A 77 18.88 -21.89 -20.51
C LEU A 77 17.43 -21.62 -20.09
N ILE A 78 16.49 -22.50 -20.44
CA ILE A 78 15.08 -22.38 -20.03
C ILE A 78 14.96 -22.43 -18.51
N GLY A 79 15.62 -23.39 -17.85
CA GLY A 79 15.65 -23.50 -16.39
C GLY A 79 16.23 -22.25 -15.71
N GLY A 80 17.28 -21.68 -16.29
CA GLY A 80 17.88 -20.42 -15.85
C GLY A 80 16.92 -19.25 -15.94
N ILE A 81 16.21 -19.10 -17.07
CA ILE A 81 15.21 -18.03 -17.28
C ILE A 81 14.06 -18.14 -16.27
N ILE A 82 13.55 -19.35 -16.03
CA ILE A 82 12.46 -19.58 -15.05
C ILE A 82 12.94 -19.21 -13.64
N THR A 83 14.10 -19.72 -13.23
CA THR A 83 14.67 -19.46 -11.90
C THR A 83 14.95 -17.96 -11.70
N TYR A 84 15.49 -17.29 -12.72
CA TYR A 84 15.71 -15.85 -12.72
C TYR A 84 14.39 -15.09 -12.54
N SER A 85 13.35 -15.46 -13.29
CA SER A 85 12.04 -14.81 -13.24
C SER A 85 11.38 -14.96 -11.87
N VAL A 86 11.48 -16.15 -11.25
CA VAL A 86 10.99 -16.40 -9.89
C VAL A 86 11.76 -15.56 -8.87
N ASN A 87 13.09 -15.53 -8.95
CA ASN A 87 13.93 -14.73 -8.06
C ASN A 87 13.64 -13.22 -8.18
N GLU A 88 13.48 -12.71 -9.40
CA GLU A 88 13.12 -11.31 -9.65
C GLU A 88 11.72 -10.98 -9.11
N SER A 89 10.76 -11.90 -9.24
CA SER A 89 9.41 -11.73 -8.66
C SER A 89 9.44 -11.64 -7.13
N TRP A 90 10.28 -12.44 -6.48
CA TRP A 90 10.45 -12.40 -5.03
C TRP A 90 11.08 -11.08 -4.57
N LYS A 91 12.14 -10.63 -5.26
CA LYS A 91 12.78 -9.32 -4.98
C LYS A 91 11.80 -8.16 -5.13
N ARG A 92 10.93 -8.19 -6.15
CA ARG A 92 9.87 -7.19 -6.33
C ARG A 92 8.89 -7.19 -5.16
N ARG A 93 8.43 -8.36 -4.71
CA ARG A 93 7.53 -8.45 -3.54
C ARG A 93 8.19 -7.90 -2.28
N GLN A 94 9.44 -8.28 -2.02
CA GLN A 94 10.19 -7.77 -0.88
C GLN A 94 10.32 -6.24 -0.93
N TYR A 95 10.64 -5.68 -2.11
CA TYR A 95 10.69 -4.23 -2.29
C TYR A 95 9.34 -3.55 -2.03
N VAL A 96 8.24 -4.12 -2.52
CA VAL A 96 6.88 -3.59 -2.25
C VAL A 96 6.56 -3.65 -0.77
N GLU A 97 6.82 -4.77 -0.11
CA GLU A 97 6.59 -4.95 1.32
C GLU A 97 7.41 -3.94 2.14
N GLU A 98 8.68 -3.74 1.79
CA GLU A 98 9.54 -2.73 2.41
C GLU A 98 8.98 -1.31 2.22
N LYS A 99 8.54 -0.95 1.00
CA LYS A 99 7.98 0.38 0.73
C LYS A 99 6.64 0.62 1.41
N VAL A 100 5.79 -0.41 1.51
CA VAL A 100 4.53 -0.31 2.25
C VAL A 100 4.81 -0.19 3.74
N LYS A 101 5.73 -0.98 4.28
CA LYS A 101 6.14 -0.89 5.69
C LYS A 101 6.71 0.51 6.00
N ASP A 102 7.61 1.01 5.15
CA ASP A 102 8.18 2.36 5.26
C ASP A 102 7.09 3.44 5.30
N PHE A 103 6.02 3.27 4.51
CA PHE A 103 4.87 4.15 4.47
C PHE A 103 4.02 4.06 5.74
N GLU A 104 3.67 2.85 6.19
CA GLU A 104 2.83 2.63 7.36
C GLU A 104 3.51 3.02 8.68
N GLU A 105 4.85 3.00 8.74
CA GLU A 105 5.61 3.42 9.92
C GLU A 105 5.77 4.95 10.02
N LYS A 106 5.41 5.72 8.99
CA LYS A 106 5.46 7.19 9.08
C LYS A 106 4.44 7.71 10.08
N MET A 107 4.89 8.58 10.97
CA MET A 107 4.04 9.21 11.99
C MET A 107 2.85 9.92 11.37
N GLU A 108 3.03 10.53 10.20
CA GLU A 108 1.99 11.28 9.51
C GLU A 108 0.91 10.39 8.93
N VAL A 109 1.29 9.21 8.44
CA VAL A 109 0.37 8.19 7.94
C VAL A 109 -0.39 7.54 9.09
N ILE A 110 0.30 7.26 10.20
CA ILE A 110 -0.34 6.79 11.45
C ILE A 110 -1.34 7.83 11.96
N ASN A 111 -0.97 9.11 11.95
CA ASN A 111 -1.84 10.20 12.38
C ASN A 111 -3.08 10.31 11.48
N VAL A 112 -2.93 10.28 10.16
CA VAL A 112 -4.08 10.27 9.22
C VAL A 112 -4.96 9.05 9.47
N ARG A 113 -4.38 7.85 9.66
CA ARG A 113 -5.16 6.64 10.00
C ARG A 113 -6.00 6.84 11.26
N LYS A 114 -5.42 7.43 12.31
CA LYS A 114 -6.12 7.72 13.56
C LYS A 114 -7.20 8.79 13.39
N ILE A 115 -6.95 9.84 12.60
CA ILE A 115 -7.91 10.91 12.31
C ILE A 115 -9.11 10.38 11.53
N LEU A 116 -8.89 9.47 10.58
CA LEU A 116 -9.95 8.88 9.76
C LEU A 116 -10.71 7.73 10.45
N SER A 117 -10.23 7.27 11.60
CA SER A 117 -10.90 6.23 12.39
C SER A 117 -12.22 6.76 12.95
N THR A 118 -13.26 5.93 12.95
CA THR A 118 -14.56 6.27 13.56
C THR A 118 -14.50 6.37 15.09
N GLU A 119 -13.46 5.79 15.70
CA GLU A 119 -13.24 5.84 17.14
C GLU A 119 -12.49 7.12 17.51
N LEU A 120 -12.93 7.81 18.58
CA LEU A 120 -12.20 8.96 19.12
C LEU A 120 -10.81 8.53 19.59
N GLN A 121 -9.78 8.91 18.82
CA GLN A 121 -8.39 8.57 19.09
C GLN A 121 -7.56 9.83 19.37
N CYS A 122 -6.60 9.68 20.30
CA CYS A 122 -5.59 10.69 20.55
C CYS A 122 -4.50 10.62 19.46
N VAL A 123 -4.29 11.74 18.77
CA VAL A 123 -3.36 11.85 17.64
C VAL A 123 -2.11 12.61 18.08
N GLU A 124 -0.93 12.13 17.70
CA GLU A 124 0.33 12.76 18.09
C GLU A 124 0.70 13.87 17.12
N LEU A 125 0.21 15.09 17.37
CA LEU A 125 0.44 16.23 16.48
C LEU A 125 1.72 17.00 16.83
N PHE A 126 2.16 16.98 18.09
CA PHE A 126 3.28 17.80 18.56
C PHE A 126 4.37 16.95 19.21
N PRO A 127 5.10 16.11 18.45
CA PRO A 127 6.07 15.15 19.00
C PRO A 127 7.27 15.81 19.71
N PHE A 128 7.48 17.12 19.50
CA PHE A 128 8.55 17.90 20.12
C PHE A 128 8.21 18.39 21.52
N GLU A 129 6.95 18.33 21.95
CA GLU A 129 6.56 18.66 23.31
C GLU A 129 7.07 17.60 24.29
N SER A 130 7.60 18.01 25.44
CA SER A 130 8.18 17.09 26.43
C SER A 130 7.12 16.29 27.19
N GLU A 131 5.98 16.92 27.50
CA GLU A 131 4.90 16.31 28.28
C GLU A 131 3.91 15.56 27.36
N PRO A 132 3.59 14.27 27.63
CA PRO A 132 2.68 13.49 26.77
C PRO A 132 1.33 14.15 26.51
N LYS A 133 0.70 14.76 27.53
CA LYS A 133 -0.58 15.46 27.38
C LYS A 133 -0.55 16.65 26.41
N HIS A 134 0.64 17.18 26.11
CA HIS A 134 0.83 18.27 25.14
C HIS A 134 1.17 17.75 23.74
N ARG A 135 1.67 16.51 23.64
CA ARG A 135 1.97 15.83 22.36
C ARG A 135 0.71 15.33 21.66
N TYR A 136 -0.25 14.83 22.45
CA TYR A 136 -1.46 14.19 21.96
C TYR A 136 -2.67 15.12 21.99
N VAL A 137 -3.40 15.19 20.88
CA VAL A 137 -4.63 15.99 20.74
C VAL A 137 -5.78 15.11 20.26
N ILE A 138 -6.98 15.33 20.81
CA ILE A 138 -8.21 14.71 20.31
C ILE A 138 -8.72 15.57 19.16
N VAL A 139 -8.62 15.05 17.94
CA VAL A 139 -9.04 15.75 16.72
C VAL A 139 -10.49 15.35 16.41
N LYS A 140 -11.41 16.32 16.47
CA LYS A 140 -12.83 16.09 16.16
C LYS A 140 -13.06 16.14 14.64
N ASP A 141 -14.12 15.48 14.18
CA ASP A 141 -14.48 15.44 12.76
C ASP A 141 -14.65 16.80 12.09
N CYS A 142 -15.33 17.73 12.77
CA CYS A 142 -15.43 19.11 12.26
C CYS A 142 -14.08 19.80 12.15
N LEU A 143 -13.17 19.55 13.09
CA LEU A 143 -11.91 20.29 13.16
C LEU A 143 -10.99 19.91 12.01
N TRP A 144 -10.84 18.61 11.72
CA TRP A 144 -10.01 18.18 10.60
C TRP A 144 -10.70 18.45 9.25
N ALA A 145 -12.03 18.28 9.14
CA ALA A 145 -12.74 18.61 7.91
C ALA A 145 -12.62 20.10 7.55
N ASP A 146 -12.72 20.98 8.54
CA ASP A 146 -12.51 22.43 8.38
C ASP A 146 -11.05 22.74 7.99
N ALA A 147 -10.07 22.07 8.62
CA ALA A 147 -8.65 22.21 8.27
C ALA A 147 -8.36 21.88 6.80
N LEU A 148 -9.05 20.89 6.24
CA LEU A 148 -8.88 20.46 4.85
C LEU A 148 -9.60 21.39 3.85
N LEU A 149 -10.71 22.00 4.23
CA LEU A 149 -11.49 22.88 3.35
C LEU A 149 -11.03 24.35 3.36
N GLU A 150 -10.34 24.78 4.41
CA GLU A 150 -9.76 26.13 4.46
C GLU A 150 -8.82 26.38 3.27
N CYS A 151 -8.87 27.60 2.75
CA CYS A 151 -8.39 27.90 1.41
C CYS A 151 -6.86 27.76 1.28
N LYS A 152 -6.47 27.18 0.13
CA LYS A 152 -5.14 26.67 -0.19
C LYS A 152 -4.12 27.75 -0.55
N CYS A 153 -4.47 29.03 -0.46
CA CYS A 153 -3.56 30.08 -0.89
C CYS A 153 -2.50 30.38 0.19
N ASN A 154 -1.26 30.58 -0.24
CA ASN A 154 -0.13 30.88 0.65
C ASN A 154 -0.39 32.11 1.56
N ILE A 155 -1.21 33.07 1.10
CA ILE A 155 -1.51 34.29 1.84
C ILE A 155 -2.37 34.00 3.09
N GLU A 156 -3.36 33.12 2.97
CA GLU A 156 -4.24 32.77 4.09
C GLU A 156 -3.53 31.86 5.09
N LEU A 157 -2.75 30.90 4.59
CA LEU A 157 -1.86 30.08 5.42
C LEU A 157 -0.85 30.93 6.19
N GLU A 158 -0.28 31.95 5.54
CA GLU A 158 0.65 32.86 6.21
C GLU A 158 -0.06 33.70 7.29
N LYS A 159 -1.30 34.14 7.04
CA LYS A 159 -2.10 34.84 8.06
C LYS A 159 -2.44 33.92 9.23
N GLU A 160 -2.83 32.68 8.97
CA GLU A 160 -3.10 31.66 9.97
C GLU A 160 -1.86 31.42 10.83
N TYR A 161 -0.70 31.21 10.20
CA TYR A 161 0.57 30.99 10.91
C TYR A 161 1.00 32.22 11.74
N ARG A 162 0.80 33.43 11.23
CA ARG A 162 1.07 34.67 11.98
C ARG A 162 0.13 34.89 13.17
N SER A 163 -1.05 34.26 13.16
CA SER A 163 -2.01 34.34 14.27
C SER A 163 -1.66 33.43 15.45
N ILE A 164 -0.74 32.48 15.26
CA ILE A 164 -0.28 31.56 16.31
C ILE A 164 0.52 32.35 17.36
N ASP A 165 -0.01 32.39 18.58
CA ASP A 165 0.64 32.99 19.73
C ASP A 165 1.75 32.07 20.25
N LYS A 166 3.01 32.49 20.04
CA LYS A 166 4.19 31.76 20.49
C LYS A 166 4.28 31.58 22.01
N LYS A 167 3.53 32.34 22.80
CA LYS A 167 3.53 32.25 24.27
C LYS A 167 2.57 31.19 24.79
N ARG A 168 1.54 30.83 24.01
CA ARG A 168 0.56 29.81 24.37
C ARG A 168 1.00 28.44 23.86
N PRO A 169 0.66 27.35 24.55
CA PRO A 169 0.97 26.02 24.04
C PRO A 169 0.28 25.77 22.69
N LEU A 170 0.99 25.15 21.74
CA LEU A 170 0.49 24.97 20.36
C LEU A 170 -0.73 24.05 20.30
N TYR A 171 -0.80 23.03 21.16
CA TYR A 171 -1.92 22.09 21.21
C TYR A 171 -3.24 22.71 21.66
N GLU A 172 -3.22 23.87 22.30
CA GLU A 172 -4.42 24.63 22.68
C GLU A 172 -4.88 25.59 21.58
N GLN A 173 -4.06 25.79 20.56
CA GLN A 173 -4.30 26.75 19.49
C GLN A 173 -4.86 26.05 18.27
N GLU A 174 -6.12 26.34 17.94
CA GLU A 174 -6.82 25.72 16.82
C GLU A 174 -6.08 25.88 15.49
N ALA A 175 -5.57 27.08 15.17
CA ALA A 175 -4.79 27.34 13.98
C ALA A 175 -3.54 26.43 13.88
N ALA A 176 -2.87 26.17 15.00
CA ALA A 176 -1.72 25.26 15.01
C ALA A 176 -2.16 23.80 14.78
N VAL A 177 -3.27 23.37 15.40
CA VAL A 177 -3.82 22.02 15.21
C VAL A 177 -4.29 21.80 13.77
N LYS A 178 -4.98 22.77 13.16
CA LYS A 178 -5.41 22.73 11.75
C LYS A 178 -4.22 22.67 10.80
N ALA A 179 -3.23 23.54 10.98
CA ALA A 179 -2.02 23.56 10.17
C ALA A 179 -1.26 22.22 10.22
N VAL A 180 -1.07 21.64 11.41
CA VAL A 180 -0.40 20.34 11.56
C VAL A 180 -1.25 19.21 10.98
N THR A 181 -2.57 19.23 11.17
CA THR A 181 -3.48 18.26 10.55
C THR A 181 -3.33 18.27 9.03
N ARG A 182 -3.32 19.45 8.42
CA ARG A 182 -3.11 19.64 6.98
C ARG A 182 -1.75 19.11 6.51
N ASP A 183 -0.68 19.35 7.28
CA ASP A 183 0.66 18.82 6.96
C ASP A 183 0.71 17.29 6.98
N ASN A 184 0.04 16.65 7.95
CA ASN A 184 -0.07 15.18 8.00
C ASN A 184 -0.77 14.64 6.74
N PHE A 185 -1.88 15.25 6.33
CA PHE A 185 -2.57 14.86 5.10
C PHE A 185 -1.73 15.13 3.85
N ASN A 186 -1.05 16.27 3.74
CA ASN A 186 -0.16 16.55 2.60
C ASN A 186 0.90 15.47 2.43
N ARG A 187 1.62 15.14 3.52
CA ARG A 187 2.65 14.11 3.48
C ARG A 187 2.08 12.74 3.17
N PHE A 188 0.91 12.40 3.70
CA PHE A 188 0.18 11.18 3.34
C PHE A 188 -0.11 11.12 1.83
N LEU A 189 -0.58 12.22 1.23
CA LEU A 189 -0.85 12.28 -0.22
C LEU A 189 0.43 12.21 -1.05
N ASP A 190 1.52 12.84 -0.61
CA ASP A 190 2.83 12.73 -1.25
C ASP A 190 3.34 11.28 -1.25
N TYR A 191 3.08 10.52 -0.20
CA TYR A 191 3.41 9.08 -0.17
C TYR A 191 2.51 8.27 -1.10
N LEU A 192 1.20 8.57 -1.17
CA LEU A 192 0.31 7.92 -2.15
C LEU A 192 0.75 8.21 -3.58
N GLN A 193 1.16 9.44 -3.88
CA GLN A 193 1.73 9.80 -5.18
C GLN A 193 2.93 8.92 -5.55
N GLN A 194 3.81 8.59 -4.61
CA GLN A 194 4.96 7.71 -4.88
C GLN A 194 4.53 6.32 -5.35
N PHE A 195 3.45 5.76 -4.82
CA PHE A 195 2.90 4.48 -5.31
C PHE A 195 2.41 4.58 -6.75
N GLU A 196 1.80 5.68 -7.15
CA GLU A 196 1.44 5.90 -8.55
C GLU A 196 2.68 5.95 -9.44
N LYS A 197 3.71 6.71 -9.04
CA LYS A 197 4.98 6.78 -9.80
C LYS A 197 5.70 5.44 -9.90
N MET A 198 5.61 4.59 -8.88
CA MET A 198 6.14 3.23 -8.93
C MET A 198 5.37 2.33 -9.92
N ILE A 199 4.05 2.52 -10.05
CA ILE A 199 3.23 1.81 -11.04
C ILE A 199 3.52 2.33 -12.45
N GLU A 200 3.59 3.65 -12.65
CA GLU A 200 3.89 4.28 -13.94
C GLU A 200 5.25 3.86 -14.50
N SER A 201 6.27 3.81 -13.62
CA SER A 201 7.62 3.36 -13.97
C SER A 201 7.75 1.84 -14.15
N LYS A 202 6.67 1.08 -13.92
CA LYS A 202 6.62 -0.40 -13.98
C LYS A 202 7.56 -1.10 -13.00
N VAL A 203 8.05 -0.40 -11.99
CA VAL A 203 8.83 -0.99 -10.88
C VAL A 203 7.93 -1.92 -10.07
N VAL A 204 6.67 -1.50 -9.87
CA VAL A 204 5.64 -2.24 -9.14
C VAL A 204 4.43 -2.43 -10.05
N LYS A 205 3.78 -3.60 -10.00
CA LYS A 205 2.51 -3.80 -10.72
C LYS A 205 1.34 -3.42 -9.81
N LYS A 206 0.25 -2.94 -10.39
CA LYS A 206 -1.01 -2.67 -9.68
C LYS A 206 -1.40 -3.80 -8.72
N LYS A 207 -1.34 -5.06 -9.19
CA LYS A 207 -1.71 -6.24 -8.41
C LYS A 207 -0.87 -6.42 -7.14
N ASP A 208 0.37 -5.96 -7.13
CA ASP A 208 1.27 -6.12 -5.99
C ASP A 208 0.89 -5.17 -4.83
N LEU A 209 0.21 -4.06 -5.13
CA LEU A 209 -0.23 -3.05 -4.14
C LEU A 209 -1.72 -3.17 -3.76
N GLU A 210 -2.48 -4.00 -4.46
CA GLU A 210 -3.94 -4.09 -4.33
C GLU A 210 -4.39 -4.35 -2.90
N ASN A 211 -3.80 -5.35 -2.23
CA ASN A 211 -4.18 -5.71 -0.86
C ASN A 211 -3.88 -4.60 0.16
N TYR A 212 -2.88 -3.76 -0.12
CA TYR A 212 -2.46 -2.70 0.80
C TYR A 212 -3.29 -1.43 0.59
N LEU A 213 -3.46 -1.00 -0.66
CA LEU A 213 -4.22 0.21 -0.99
C LEU A 213 -5.73 0.02 -0.82
N ALA A 214 -6.24 -1.20 -0.99
CA ALA A 214 -7.66 -1.48 -0.76
C ALA A 214 -8.11 -1.08 0.65
N LEU A 215 -7.31 -1.41 1.67
CA LEU A 215 -7.61 -1.06 3.07
C LEU A 215 -7.68 0.46 3.29
N TRP A 216 -6.81 1.22 2.64
CA TRP A 216 -6.84 2.68 2.72
C TRP A 216 -8.04 3.27 2.01
N PHE A 217 -8.41 2.74 0.85
CA PHE A 217 -9.61 3.18 0.15
C PHE A 217 -10.89 2.80 0.91
N ASP A 218 -10.90 1.66 1.60
CA ASP A 218 -11.98 1.29 2.52
C ASP A 218 -12.06 2.26 3.70
N LEU A 219 -10.93 2.62 4.30
CA LEU A 219 -10.89 3.61 5.38
C LEU A 219 -11.43 4.96 4.92
N ILE A 220 -11.00 5.46 3.76
CA ILE A 220 -11.49 6.72 3.16
C ILE A 220 -13.00 6.63 2.85
N SER A 221 -13.46 5.49 2.35
CA SER A 221 -14.88 5.28 2.05
C SER A 221 -15.74 5.24 3.33
N GLY A 222 -15.19 4.71 4.42
CA GLY A 222 -15.86 4.57 5.72
C GLY A 222 -15.90 5.84 6.57
N VAL A 223 -15.27 6.93 6.14
CA VAL A 223 -15.35 8.23 6.81
C VAL A 223 -16.80 8.68 6.92
N ASN A 224 -17.17 9.29 8.05
CA ASN A 224 -18.53 9.76 8.30
C ASN A 224 -18.99 10.73 7.20
N GLY A 225 -19.92 10.26 6.37
CA GLY A 225 -20.57 11.04 5.31
C GLY A 225 -22.03 11.37 5.62
N ARG A 226 -22.56 10.97 6.78
CA ARG A 226 -24.00 11.05 7.08
C ARG A 226 -24.39 12.27 7.90
N GLU A 227 -23.45 12.78 8.68
CA GLU A 227 -23.72 13.89 9.60
C GLU A 227 -23.05 15.16 9.10
N ILE A 228 -23.86 16.21 8.95
CA ILE A 228 -23.35 17.56 8.79
C ILE A 228 -22.79 17.96 10.15
N VAL A 229 -21.47 18.00 10.24
CA VAL A 229 -20.79 18.44 11.46
C VAL A 229 -20.68 19.96 11.39
N ILE A 230 -21.40 20.64 12.28
CA ILE A 230 -21.28 22.10 12.42
C ILE A 230 -19.99 22.37 13.20
N CYS A 231 -19.05 23.07 12.58
CA CYS A 231 -17.85 23.51 13.27
C CYS A 231 -18.22 24.60 14.27
N SER A 232 -17.90 24.39 15.56
CA SER A 232 -18.22 25.35 16.63
C SER A 232 -17.54 26.71 16.44
N ILE A 233 -16.48 26.77 15.63
CA ILE A 233 -15.69 27.98 15.41
C ILE A 233 -16.18 28.75 14.18
N SER A 234 -16.31 28.08 13.03
CA SER A 234 -16.75 28.74 11.79
C SER A 234 -18.27 28.83 11.65
N ASN A 235 -19.02 28.07 12.46
CA ASN A 235 -20.48 27.89 12.36
C ASN A 235 -20.94 27.40 10.98
N LYS A 236 -20.03 26.79 10.20
CA LYS A 236 -20.32 26.16 8.91
C LYS A 236 -20.55 24.66 9.12
N GLY A 237 -21.49 24.11 8.36
CA GLY A 237 -21.74 22.67 8.29
C GLY A 237 -20.82 22.02 7.27
N TYR A 238 -20.17 20.93 7.67
CA TYR A 238 -19.28 20.16 6.81
C TYR A 238 -19.73 18.71 6.76
N VAL A 239 -19.58 18.08 5.60
CA VAL A 239 -19.65 16.62 5.47
C VAL A 239 -18.20 16.13 5.43
N PRO A 240 -17.67 15.51 6.49
CA PRO A 240 -16.25 15.18 6.59
C PRO A 240 -15.74 14.34 5.42
N LYS A 241 -16.53 13.37 4.96
CA LYS A 241 -16.23 12.58 3.77
C LYS A 241 -16.05 13.46 2.51
N LYS A 242 -16.98 14.37 2.26
CA LYS A 242 -16.87 15.32 1.12
C LYS A 242 -15.63 16.21 1.24
N ALA A 243 -15.35 16.74 2.44
CA ALA A 243 -14.16 17.55 2.70
C ALA A 243 -12.87 16.79 2.37
N LEU A 244 -12.78 15.53 2.81
CA LEU A 244 -11.65 14.67 2.51
C LEU A 244 -11.52 14.40 1.01
N LEU A 245 -12.61 14.01 0.34
CA LEU A 245 -12.59 13.71 -1.09
C LEU A 245 -12.25 14.94 -1.93
N GLU A 246 -12.76 16.12 -1.58
CA GLU A 246 -12.39 17.38 -2.20
C GLU A 246 -10.89 17.69 -2.02
N TYR A 247 -10.38 17.52 -0.80
CA TYR A 247 -8.98 17.74 -0.49
C TYR A 247 -8.05 16.81 -1.26
N MET A 248 -8.42 15.53 -1.38
CA MET A 248 -7.67 14.53 -2.13
C MET A 248 -7.82 14.68 -3.65
N GLY A 249 -8.75 15.53 -4.10
CA GLY A 249 -9.07 15.68 -5.52
C GLY A 249 -9.78 14.45 -6.07
N LEU A 250 -10.65 13.79 -5.31
CA LEU A 250 -11.38 12.58 -5.69
C LEU A 250 -12.84 12.83 -6.08
N LEU A 251 -13.32 14.08 -6.01
CA LEU A 251 -14.64 14.42 -6.52
C LEU A 251 -14.66 14.53 -8.06
N GLU A 252 -15.68 13.96 -8.68
CA GLU A 252 -15.82 13.90 -10.15
C GLU A 252 -16.10 15.27 -10.79
N ASP A 253 -16.68 16.20 -10.04
CA ASP A 253 -17.04 17.55 -10.50
C ASP A 253 -15.85 18.51 -10.56
N ILE A 254 -14.71 18.18 -9.93
CA ILE A 254 -13.49 19.00 -9.98
C ILE A 254 -12.74 18.70 -11.28
N PRO A 255 -12.58 19.70 -12.18
CA PRO A 255 -11.88 19.51 -13.44
C PRO A 255 -10.39 19.26 -13.21
N GLU A 256 -9.76 18.48 -14.09
CA GLU A 256 -8.34 18.11 -13.95
C GLU A 256 -7.39 19.32 -14.04
N SER A 257 -7.82 20.45 -14.62
CA SER A 257 -7.05 21.70 -14.64
C SER A 257 -6.81 22.28 -13.25
N ASP A 258 -7.72 22.03 -12.31
CA ASP A 258 -7.74 22.67 -11.01
C ASP A 258 -7.06 21.83 -9.93
N LEU A 259 -6.71 20.58 -10.27
CA LEU A 259 -6.00 19.66 -9.40
C LEU A 259 -4.51 19.96 -9.35
N SER A 260 -3.93 19.88 -8.15
CA SER A 260 -2.49 19.84 -8.00
C SER A 260 -1.90 18.56 -8.63
N VAL A 261 -0.60 18.57 -8.91
CA VAL A 261 0.10 17.38 -9.44
C VAL A 261 -0.11 16.16 -8.52
N VAL A 262 0.01 16.36 -7.21
CA VAL A 262 -0.22 15.31 -6.20
C VAL A 262 -1.65 14.77 -6.28
N GLN A 263 -2.65 15.66 -6.36
CA GLN A 263 -4.06 15.25 -6.46
C GLN A 263 -4.34 14.48 -7.76
N LYS A 264 -3.72 14.84 -8.88
CA LYS A 264 -3.84 14.09 -10.15
C LYS A 264 -3.31 12.68 -10.01
N ASP A 265 -2.12 12.54 -9.42
CA ASP A 265 -1.50 11.23 -9.21
C ASP A 265 -2.29 10.38 -8.21
N VAL A 266 -2.82 10.97 -7.13
CA VAL A 266 -3.71 10.29 -6.19
C VAL A 266 -5.02 9.86 -6.85
N ARG A 267 -5.63 10.73 -7.67
CA ARG A 267 -6.83 10.40 -8.46
C ARG A 267 -6.54 9.26 -9.44
N ALA A 268 -5.41 9.32 -10.15
CA ALA A 268 -4.96 8.24 -11.04
C ALA A 268 -4.78 6.93 -10.28
N LEU A 269 -4.13 6.97 -9.11
CA LEU A 269 -3.95 5.81 -8.25
C LEU A 269 -5.28 5.19 -7.85
N VAL A 270 -6.20 5.99 -7.30
CA VAL A 270 -7.51 5.52 -6.82
C VAL A 270 -8.32 4.93 -7.98
N THR A 271 -8.36 5.62 -9.13
CA THR A 271 -9.10 5.16 -10.31
C THR A 271 -8.59 3.86 -10.91
N ARG A 272 -7.32 3.48 -10.63
CA ARG A 272 -6.84 2.14 -10.98
C ARG A 272 -7.56 1.05 -10.23
N TYR A 273 -7.97 1.27 -8.98
CA TYR A 273 -8.54 0.23 -8.11
C TYR A 273 -10.05 0.32 -7.95
N ARG A 274 -10.63 1.53 -8.01
CA ARG A 274 -12.08 1.78 -7.79
C ARG A 274 -12.59 2.89 -8.71
N THR A 275 -13.90 2.99 -8.86
CA THR A 275 -14.52 4.13 -9.55
C THR A 275 -14.68 5.29 -8.55
N LEU A 276 -14.56 6.54 -9.01
CA LEU A 276 -14.79 7.70 -8.13
C LEU A 276 -16.23 7.71 -7.60
N ALA A 277 -17.20 7.38 -8.45
CA ALA A 277 -18.59 7.16 -8.07
C ALA A 277 -18.76 6.21 -6.87
N SER A 278 -18.03 5.10 -6.82
CA SER A 278 -18.14 4.14 -5.69
C SER A 278 -17.73 4.73 -4.34
N LEU A 279 -16.90 5.78 -4.32
CA LEU A 279 -16.58 6.48 -3.06
C LEU A 279 -17.77 7.29 -2.54
N MET A 280 -18.72 7.66 -3.41
CA MET A 280 -19.88 8.50 -3.09
C MET A 280 -21.19 7.71 -2.93
N GLU A 281 -21.21 6.41 -3.25
CA GLU A 281 -22.45 5.61 -3.31
C GLU A 281 -23.23 5.58 -1.98
N ASP A 282 -22.55 5.63 -0.84
CA ASP A 282 -23.19 5.67 0.48
C ASP A 282 -24.04 6.93 0.74
N GLU A 283 -23.75 8.05 0.06
CA GLU A 283 -24.46 9.32 0.27
C GLU A 283 -25.84 9.32 -0.39
N LYS A 284 -25.95 8.71 -1.59
CA LYS A 284 -27.22 8.66 -2.34
C LYS A 284 -28.30 7.87 -1.59
N ALA A 285 -27.89 6.82 -0.87
CA ALA A 285 -28.81 6.05 -0.04
C ALA A 285 -29.37 6.89 1.13
N VAL A 286 -28.60 7.85 1.64
CA VAL A 286 -28.97 8.69 2.77
C VAL A 286 -29.88 9.84 2.34
N GLU A 287 -29.59 10.54 1.24
CA GLU A 287 -30.46 11.62 0.72
C GLU A 287 -31.88 11.12 0.38
N GLN A 288 -32.00 9.88 -0.11
CA GLN A 288 -33.30 9.24 -0.34
C GLN A 288 -34.08 8.95 0.97
N SER A 289 -33.38 8.76 2.09
CA SER A 289 -34.01 8.55 3.40
C SER A 289 -34.53 9.85 4.05
N PHE A 290 -33.86 10.99 3.82
CA PHE A 290 -34.24 12.29 4.38
C PHE A 290 -35.30 13.06 3.57
N SER A 291 -35.44 12.76 2.28
CA SER A 291 -36.50 13.35 1.43
C SER A 291 -37.88 12.76 1.69
N SER A 292 -37.98 11.72 2.52
CA SER A 292 -39.25 11.25 3.07
C SER A 292 -39.59 12.08 4.33
N PRO A 293 -40.65 12.90 4.32
CA PRO A 293 -41.02 13.71 5.49
C PRO A 293 -41.34 12.79 6.68
N SER A 294 -40.39 12.68 7.60
CA SER A 294 -40.61 11.96 8.85
C SER A 294 -41.59 12.78 9.70
N PRO A 295 -42.69 12.18 10.21
CA PRO A 295 -43.59 12.88 11.10
C PRO A 295 -42.81 13.30 12.34
N VAL A 296 -42.77 14.60 12.61
CA VAL A 296 -42.09 15.20 13.76
C VAL A 296 -42.72 14.66 15.04
N SER A 297 -42.11 13.63 15.61
CA SER A 297 -42.45 13.12 16.93
C SER A 297 -41.73 13.97 17.97
N SER A 298 -42.48 14.87 18.62
CA SER A 298 -41.98 15.72 19.70
C SER A 298 -41.63 14.89 20.94
N ALA A 299 -40.42 14.34 20.99
CA ALA A 299 -39.85 13.83 22.23
C ALA A 299 -39.05 14.98 22.88
N ARG A 300 -39.58 15.52 23.98
CA ARG A 300 -38.85 16.43 24.86
C ARG A 300 -37.83 15.58 25.65
N CYS A 301 -36.57 16.00 25.63
CA CYS A 301 -35.58 15.62 26.64
C CYS A 301 -35.88 16.35 27.95
#